data_AF-A0A3R6RVX6-F1
#
_entry.id   AF-A0A3R6RVX6-F1
#
_cell.length_a   1.000
_cell.length_b   1.000
_cell.length_c   1.000
_cell.angle_alpha   90.00
_cell.angle_beta   90.00
_cell.angle_gamma   90.00
#
_symmetry.space_group_name_H-M   'P 1'
#
loop_
_entity.id
_entity.type
_entity.pdbx_description
1 polymer ?
#
loop_
_entity_poly.entity_id
_entity_poly.type
_entity_poly.pdbx_seq_one_letter_code
_entity_poly.pdbx_strand_id
1 'polypeptide(L)'
;MNKKERLLQGSVAGLFAVVCVLFFQFLVSDHLFAKEQMVSMAGLPEVLSGYWGKPAWLACSLAKILTSVLVPVGGGAILITLVLLSEWWASCFILKKFHVGEMAPLFALFPVILEWGTYASPYYHLNSILSLIITLYIFCGYTLIKKKWLSGIMGFVLLFVVYSLVGSRLFIFIILVLLYEAEIEEKRWMYWTLLLITGTLLPEFLKSLYSLSEEEAYQYPHAWLPAFFPAIMLASLLVAMQFEKVRYMKVSTWSVSVTSGLLLLLLAVTIVSHVAR
;
A
#
# COMPACT_ATOMS: atom_id res chain seq x y z
N MET A 1 21.57 -8.65 7.85
CA MET A 1 20.62 -9.71 7.45
C MET A 1 21.26 -11.06 7.66
N ASN A 2 20.70 -11.86 8.57
CA ASN A 2 21.20 -13.20 8.90
C ASN A 2 20.92 -14.18 7.75
N LYS A 3 21.68 -15.28 7.62
CA LYS A 3 21.49 -16.29 6.55
C LYS A 3 20.07 -16.90 6.61
N LYS A 4 19.55 -17.12 7.82
CA LYS A 4 18.20 -17.64 8.06
C LYS A 4 17.11 -16.66 7.60
N GLU A 5 17.27 -15.38 7.90
CA GLU A 5 16.35 -14.31 7.48
C GLU A 5 16.31 -14.18 5.95
N ARG A 6 17.47 -14.22 5.28
CA ARG A 6 17.56 -14.24 3.81
C ARG A 6 16.83 -15.42 3.19
N LEU A 7 17.00 -16.61 3.77
CA LEU A 7 16.35 -17.83 3.31
C LEU A 7 14.84 -17.74 3.51
N LEU A 8 14.38 -17.31 4.70
CA LEU A 8 12.96 -17.09 4.97
C LEU A 8 12.35 -16.08 3.99
N GLN A 9 13.01 -14.94 3.76
CA GLN A 9 12.55 -13.92 2.83
C GLN A 9 12.43 -14.47 1.40
N GLY A 10 13.44 -15.22 0.93
CA GLY A 10 13.39 -15.85 -0.40
C GLY A 10 12.29 -16.90 -0.53
N SER A 11 12.13 -17.77 0.48
CA SER A 11 11.07 -18.79 0.50
C SER A 11 9.68 -18.18 0.55
N VAL A 12 9.48 -17.16 1.38
CA VAL A 12 8.21 -16.43 1.47
C VAL A 12 7.87 -15.76 0.13
N ALA A 13 8.82 -15.04 -0.47
CA ALA A 13 8.62 -14.39 -1.77
C ALA A 13 8.24 -15.40 -2.86
N GLY A 14 8.99 -16.50 -2.95
CA GLY A 14 8.77 -17.53 -3.96
C GLY A 14 7.43 -18.23 -3.79
N LEU A 15 7.10 -18.67 -2.57
CA LEU A 15 5.83 -19.33 -2.28
C LEU A 15 4.65 -18.39 -2.53
N PHE A 16 4.74 -17.15 -2.02
CA PHE A 16 3.71 -16.14 -2.23
C PHE A 16 3.47 -15.88 -3.72
N ALA A 17 4.53 -15.67 -4.50
CA ALA A 17 4.43 -15.43 -5.93
C ALA A 17 3.74 -16.59 -6.66
N VAL A 18 4.14 -17.83 -6.38
CA VAL A 18 3.55 -19.02 -7.00
C VAL A 18 2.06 -19.14 -6.65
N VAL A 19 1.70 -19.04 -5.37
CA VAL A 19 0.29 -19.19 -4.95
C VAL A 19 -0.57 -18.04 -5.51
N CYS A 20 -0.05 -16.82 -5.51
CA CYS A 20 -0.73 -15.64 -6.05
C CYS A 20 -1.00 -15.78 -7.56
N VAL A 21 0.00 -16.21 -8.36
CA VAL A 21 -0.19 -16.46 -9.79
C VAL A 21 -1.23 -17.56 -10.01
N LEU A 22 -1.11 -18.69 -9.31
CA LEU A 22 -2.06 -19.80 -9.45
C LEU A 22 -3.50 -19.35 -9.10
N PHE A 23 -3.66 -18.57 -8.04
CA PHE A 23 -4.97 -18.06 -7.63
C PHE A 23 -5.59 -17.15 -8.69
N PHE A 24 -4.88 -16.11 -9.15
CA PHE A 24 -5.44 -15.18 -10.12
C PHE A 24 -5.61 -15.80 -11.52
N GLN A 25 -4.76 -16.77 -11.89
CA GLN A 25 -4.84 -17.45 -13.17
C GLN A 25 -5.97 -18.47 -13.24
N PHE A 26 -6.21 -19.24 -12.16
CA PHE A 26 -7.15 -20.37 -12.20
C PHE A 26 -8.47 -20.13 -11.47
N LEU A 27 -8.50 -19.30 -10.43
CA LEU A 27 -9.69 -19.13 -9.59
C LEU A 27 -10.48 -17.87 -9.91
N VAL A 28 -9.87 -16.85 -10.54
CA VAL A 28 -10.51 -15.54 -10.73
C VAL A 28 -10.32 -14.91 -12.13
N SER A 29 -9.72 -15.63 -13.08
CA SER A 29 -9.27 -15.11 -14.39
C SER A 29 -10.30 -14.25 -15.14
N ASP A 30 -11.56 -14.70 -15.24
CA ASP A 30 -12.50 -14.14 -16.22
C ASP A 30 -13.29 -12.92 -15.72
N HIS A 31 -13.38 -12.72 -14.40
CA HIS A 31 -14.17 -11.61 -13.81
C HIS A 31 -13.32 -10.49 -13.22
N LEU A 32 -12.04 -10.77 -12.91
CA LEU A 32 -11.21 -9.84 -12.13
C LEU A 32 -10.82 -8.57 -12.90
N PHE A 33 -10.62 -8.66 -14.22
CA PHE A 33 -10.20 -7.52 -15.03
C PHE A 33 -11.35 -6.83 -15.76
N ALA A 34 -12.57 -7.37 -15.69
CA ALA A 34 -13.76 -6.73 -16.24
C ALA A 34 -14.03 -5.37 -15.56
N LYS A 35 -13.79 -5.27 -14.24
CA LYS A 35 -13.91 -4.02 -13.47
C LYS A 35 -12.88 -2.95 -13.83
N GLU A 36 -11.75 -3.34 -14.43
CA GLU A 36 -10.67 -2.41 -14.77
C GLU A 36 -10.90 -1.70 -16.12
N GLN A 37 -12.08 -1.84 -16.73
CA GLN A 37 -12.55 -1.20 -17.97
C GLN A 37 -11.41 -0.93 -18.98
N MET A 38 -11.01 -1.96 -19.72
CA MET A 38 -9.87 -1.87 -20.63
C MET A 38 -10.10 -0.85 -21.73
N VAL A 39 -9.05 -0.10 -22.06
CA VAL A 39 -9.06 0.91 -23.13
C VAL A 39 -8.09 0.45 -24.21
N SER A 40 -8.45 0.65 -25.47
CA SER A 40 -7.54 0.37 -26.58
C SER A 40 -6.31 1.28 -26.52
N MET A 41 -5.17 0.81 -27.02
CA MET A 41 -3.93 1.63 -27.04
C MET A 41 -4.10 2.97 -27.75
N ALA A 42 -5.00 3.04 -28.74
CA ALA A 42 -5.31 4.26 -29.46
C ALA A 42 -6.08 5.30 -28.61
N GLY A 43 -6.93 4.87 -27.68
CA GLY A 43 -7.69 5.75 -26.77
C GLY A 43 -6.97 6.09 -25.46
N LEU A 44 -5.83 5.44 -25.18
CA LEU A 44 -5.07 5.62 -23.95
C LEU A 44 -4.64 7.09 -23.71
N PRO A 45 -4.13 7.86 -24.69
CA PRO A 45 -3.68 9.24 -24.45
C PRO A 45 -4.81 10.17 -23.98
N GLU A 46 -6.02 9.99 -24.51
CA GLU A 46 -7.20 10.78 -24.15
C GLU A 46 -7.69 10.47 -22.73
N VAL A 47 -7.65 9.20 -22.33
CA VAL A 47 -7.98 8.80 -20.95
C VAL A 47 -6.93 9.30 -19.95
N LEU A 48 -5.65 9.31 -20.34
CA LEU A 48 -4.56 9.80 -19.48
C LEU A 48 -4.63 11.31 -19.24
N SER A 49 -4.98 12.10 -20.26
CA SER A 49 -5.12 13.55 -20.10
C SER A 49 -6.25 13.91 -19.12
N GLY A 50 -7.32 13.09 -19.07
CA GLY A 50 -8.40 13.22 -18.10
C GLY A 50 -7.98 13.07 -16.64
N TYR A 51 -6.85 12.41 -16.35
CA TYR A 51 -6.34 12.26 -14.98
C TYR A 51 -5.47 13.43 -14.52
N TRP A 52 -4.85 14.19 -15.42
CA TRP A 52 -3.90 15.25 -15.05
C TRP A 52 -4.57 16.42 -14.30
N GLY A 53 -5.87 16.61 -14.49
CA GLY A 53 -6.68 17.59 -13.78
C GLY A 53 -7.32 17.07 -12.48
N LYS A 54 -6.90 15.91 -11.97
CA LYS A 54 -7.43 15.30 -10.73
C LYS A 54 -6.27 14.89 -9.80
N PRO A 55 -6.50 14.80 -8.48
CA PRO A 55 -5.50 14.20 -7.59
C PRO A 55 -5.34 12.71 -7.92
N ALA A 56 -4.33 12.05 -7.37
CA ALA A 56 -4.01 10.66 -7.68
C ALA A 56 -3.71 10.35 -9.16
N TRP A 57 -3.28 11.36 -9.94
CA TRP A 57 -3.11 11.22 -11.39
C TRP A 57 -2.12 10.11 -11.74
N LEU A 58 -1.04 9.95 -10.96
CA LEU A 58 0.00 8.96 -11.21
C LEU A 58 -0.52 7.54 -10.98
N ALA A 59 -1.17 7.29 -9.84
CA ALA A 59 -1.73 5.98 -9.53
C ALA A 59 -2.80 5.55 -10.54
N CYS A 60 -3.68 6.48 -10.94
CA CYS A 60 -4.72 6.20 -11.94
C CYS A 60 -4.13 5.96 -13.33
N SER A 61 -3.15 6.78 -13.74
CA SER A 61 -2.46 6.62 -15.03
C SER A 61 -1.71 5.31 -15.11
N LEU A 62 -0.95 4.98 -14.06
CA LEU A 62 -0.15 3.75 -14.01
C LEU A 62 -1.03 2.51 -14.01
N ALA A 63 -2.13 2.51 -13.25
CA ALA A 63 -3.12 1.43 -13.30
C ALA A 63 -3.60 1.21 -14.73
N LYS A 64 -3.98 2.30 -15.42
CA LYS A 64 -4.57 2.20 -16.76
C LYS A 64 -3.58 1.78 -17.83
N ILE A 65 -2.33 2.23 -17.74
CA ILE A 65 -1.24 1.79 -18.62
C ILE A 65 -1.00 0.29 -18.41
N LEU A 66 -0.82 -0.14 -17.15
CA LEU A 66 -0.49 -1.52 -16.82
C LEU A 66 -1.60 -2.50 -17.22
N THR A 67 -2.87 -2.16 -16.95
CA THR A 67 -4.00 -3.00 -17.34
C THR A 67 -4.11 -3.10 -18.86
N SER A 68 -3.95 -1.99 -19.57
CA SER A 68 -4.11 -1.97 -21.03
C SER A 68 -2.99 -2.71 -21.75
N VAL A 69 -1.76 -2.74 -21.20
CA VAL A 69 -0.62 -3.43 -21.80
C VAL A 69 -0.61 -4.92 -21.47
N LEU A 70 -0.78 -5.30 -20.19
CA LEU A 70 -0.53 -6.68 -19.75
C LEU A 70 -1.76 -7.57 -19.83
N VAL A 71 -2.97 -7.04 -19.62
CA VAL A 71 -4.18 -7.88 -19.54
C VAL A 71 -4.57 -8.47 -20.90
N PRO A 72 -4.50 -7.74 -22.04
CA PRO A 72 -4.84 -8.32 -23.35
C PRO A 72 -3.95 -9.48 -23.79
N VAL A 73 -2.73 -9.58 -23.25
CA VAL A 73 -1.76 -10.65 -23.54
C VAL A 73 -1.90 -11.81 -22.54
N GLY A 74 -2.92 -11.80 -21.66
CA GLY A 74 -3.11 -12.79 -20.61
C GLY A 74 -2.16 -12.63 -19.42
N GLY A 75 -1.44 -11.51 -19.33
CA GLY A 75 -0.47 -11.21 -18.27
C GLY A 75 -1.08 -10.65 -16.98
N GLY A 76 -2.41 -10.68 -16.82
CA GLY A 76 -3.10 -10.09 -15.68
C GLY A 76 -2.70 -10.70 -14.32
N ALA A 77 -2.66 -12.03 -14.21
CA ALA A 77 -2.24 -12.70 -12.97
C ALA A 77 -0.79 -12.35 -12.58
N ILE A 78 0.09 -12.23 -13.58
CA ILE A 78 1.48 -11.82 -13.39
C ILE A 78 1.54 -10.35 -12.92
N LEU A 79 0.76 -9.47 -13.55
CA LEU A 79 0.68 -8.05 -13.18
C LEU A 79 0.34 -7.89 -11.70
N ILE A 80 -0.76 -8.50 -11.24
CA ILE A 80 -1.21 -8.37 -9.85
C ILE A 80 -0.20 -8.97 -8.88
N THR A 81 0.40 -10.11 -9.23
CA THR A 81 1.45 -10.72 -8.41
C THR A 81 2.65 -9.79 -8.25
N LEU A 82 3.11 -9.15 -9.34
CA LEU A 82 4.23 -8.21 -9.28
C LEU A 82 3.90 -6.98 -8.44
N VAL A 83 2.67 -6.46 -8.57
CA VAL A 83 2.18 -5.33 -7.78
C VAL A 83 2.15 -5.69 -6.29
N LEU A 84 1.57 -6.82 -5.91
CA LEU A 84 1.53 -7.27 -4.51
C LEU A 84 2.92 -7.61 -3.95
N LEU A 85 3.83 -8.16 -4.77
CA LEU A 85 5.23 -8.36 -4.38
C LEU A 85 5.95 -7.04 -4.13
N SER A 86 5.65 -6.00 -4.91
CA SER A 86 6.19 -4.66 -4.72
C SER A 86 5.71 -4.05 -3.40
N GLU A 87 4.43 -4.19 -3.06
CA GLU A 87 3.88 -3.79 -1.77
C GLU A 87 4.55 -4.55 -0.60
N TRP A 88 4.69 -5.87 -0.74
CA TRP A 88 5.37 -6.71 0.25
C TRP A 88 6.82 -6.27 0.48
N TRP A 89 7.54 -5.95 -0.58
CA TRP A 89 8.93 -5.51 -0.49
C TRP A 89 9.05 -4.13 0.17
N ALA A 90 8.17 -3.18 -0.17
CA ALA A 90 8.11 -1.88 0.48
C ALA A 90 7.76 -2.03 1.98
N SER A 91 6.78 -2.86 2.32
CA SER A 91 6.40 -3.17 3.71
C SER A 91 7.55 -3.81 4.48
N CYS A 92 8.28 -4.77 3.89
CA CYS A 92 9.48 -5.35 4.48
C CYS A 92 10.53 -4.29 4.79
N PHE A 93 10.78 -3.38 3.86
CA PHE A 93 11.75 -2.30 4.04
C PHE A 93 11.35 -1.39 5.21
N ILE A 94 10.08 -0.99 5.27
CA ILE A 94 9.52 -0.16 6.35
C ILE A 94 9.69 -0.88 7.69
N LEU A 95 9.24 -2.13 7.82
CA LEU A 95 9.38 -2.88 9.08
C LEU A 95 10.85 -2.99 9.53
N LYS A 96 11.78 -3.22 8.61
CA LYS A 96 13.21 -3.25 8.93
C LYS A 96 13.74 -1.89 9.38
N LYS A 97 13.20 -0.79 8.84
CA LYS A 97 13.52 0.57 9.29
C LYS A 97 13.06 0.84 10.73
N PHE A 98 11.95 0.23 11.14
CA PHE A 98 11.49 0.19 12.54
C PHE A 98 12.22 -0.86 13.40
N HIS A 99 13.36 -1.38 12.96
CA HIS A 99 14.17 -2.40 13.66
C HIS A 99 13.36 -3.64 14.07
N VAL A 100 12.37 -4.03 13.26
CA VAL A 100 11.69 -5.31 13.44
C VAL A 100 12.68 -6.44 13.18
N GLY A 101 12.61 -7.48 14.01
CA GLY A 101 13.51 -8.62 13.98
C GLY A 101 13.34 -9.53 12.76
N GLU A 102 13.84 -10.76 12.88
CA GLU A 102 13.94 -11.72 11.77
C GLU A 102 12.58 -12.11 11.14
N MET A 103 11.46 -11.86 11.82
CA MET A 103 10.08 -12.16 11.36
C MET A 103 9.48 -11.08 10.43
N ALA A 104 10.19 -9.98 10.16
CA ALA A 104 9.70 -8.90 9.30
C ALA A 104 9.11 -9.36 7.95
N PRO A 105 9.70 -10.34 7.22
CA PRO A 105 9.13 -10.81 5.95
C PRO A 105 7.73 -11.44 6.07
N LEU A 106 7.43 -12.09 7.21
CA LEU A 106 6.12 -12.68 7.47
C LEU A 106 5.11 -11.62 7.92
N PHE A 107 5.53 -10.67 8.76
CA PHE A 107 4.66 -9.56 9.18
C PHE A 107 4.28 -8.65 8.00
N ALA A 108 5.19 -8.46 7.03
CA ALA A 108 4.90 -7.72 5.82
C ALA A 108 3.80 -8.34 4.94
N LEU A 109 3.42 -9.61 5.16
CA LEU A 109 2.34 -10.25 4.40
C LEU A 109 0.94 -9.87 4.89
N PHE A 110 0.75 -9.38 6.12
CA PHE A 110 -0.59 -9.02 6.59
C PHE A 110 -1.28 -7.95 5.73
N PRO A 111 -0.67 -6.78 5.44
CA PRO A 111 -1.29 -5.79 4.57
C PRO A 111 -1.50 -6.37 3.15
N VAL A 112 -0.53 -7.11 2.63
CA VAL A 112 -0.55 -7.68 1.28
C VAL A 112 -1.65 -8.74 1.10
N ILE A 113 -1.88 -9.59 2.10
CA ILE A 113 -2.97 -10.58 2.08
C ILE A 113 -4.33 -9.90 2.16
N LEU A 114 -4.42 -8.80 2.91
CA LEU A 114 -5.63 -8.01 2.96
C LEU A 114 -5.87 -7.30 1.62
N GLU A 115 -4.83 -6.77 1.00
CA GLU A 115 -4.85 -6.17 -0.34
C GLU A 115 -5.29 -7.19 -1.39
N TRP A 116 -4.72 -8.40 -1.35
CA TRP A 116 -5.13 -9.51 -2.20
C TRP A 116 -6.62 -9.83 -2.01
N GLY A 117 -7.06 -10.05 -0.78
CA GLY A 117 -8.46 -10.39 -0.50
C GLY A 117 -9.43 -9.29 -0.90
N THR A 118 -9.09 -8.03 -0.62
CA THR A 118 -9.91 -6.86 -1.04
C THR A 118 -9.93 -6.69 -2.55
N TYR A 119 -8.86 -7.04 -3.26
CA TYR A 119 -8.83 -7.03 -4.73
C TYR A 119 -9.74 -8.09 -5.37
N ALA A 120 -10.20 -9.09 -4.64
CA ALA A 120 -11.28 -9.96 -5.12
C ALA A 120 -12.63 -9.24 -5.22
N SER A 121 -12.82 -8.11 -4.51
CA SER A 121 -14.05 -7.30 -4.56
C SER A 121 -14.20 -6.58 -5.91
N PRO A 122 -15.43 -6.45 -6.46
CA PRO A 122 -15.67 -5.69 -7.69
C PRO A 122 -15.42 -4.18 -7.53
N TYR A 123 -15.49 -3.66 -6.30
CA TYR A 123 -15.34 -2.23 -6.00
C TYR A 123 -13.89 -1.80 -5.75
N TYR A 124 -12.94 -2.73 -5.75
CA TYR A 124 -11.54 -2.44 -5.47
C TYR A 124 -10.70 -2.49 -6.74
N HIS A 125 -10.11 -1.37 -7.11
CA HIS A 125 -9.38 -1.22 -8.37
C HIS A 125 -7.87 -1.19 -8.16
N LEU A 126 -7.13 -1.53 -9.22
CA LEU A 126 -5.67 -1.56 -9.24
C LEU A 126 -5.05 -0.20 -8.87
N ASN A 127 -5.72 0.90 -9.21
CA ASN A 127 -5.28 2.24 -8.82
C ASN A 127 -5.16 2.40 -7.30
N SER A 128 -5.93 1.66 -6.50
CA SER A 128 -5.88 1.74 -5.05
C SER A 128 -4.68 1.01 -4.46
N ILE A 129 -4.35 -0.15 -5.02
CA ILE A 129 -3.13 -0.88 -4.69
C ILE A 129 -1.90 -0.02 -5.05
N LEU A 130 -1.90 0.55 -6.26
CA LEU A 130 -0.80 1.38 -6.72
C LEU A 130 -0.66 2.68 -5.92
N SER A 131 -1.77 3.32 -5.53
CA SER A 131 -1.73 4.49 -4.64
C SER A 131 -1.05 4.13 -3.31
N LEU A 132 -1.35 2.97 -2.72
CA LEU A 132 -0.69 2.52 -1.50
C LEU A 132 0.80 2.28 -1.75
N ILE A 133 1.16 1.51 -2.78
CA ILE A 133 2.56 1.21 -3.11
C ILE A 133 3.40 2.48 -3.33
N ILE A 134 2.90 3.42 -4.13
CA ILE A 134 3.59 4.70 -4.37
C ILE A 134 3.75 5.47 -3.05
N THR A 135 2.73 5.47 -2.20
CA THR A 135 2.81 6.07 -0.85
C THR A 135 3.93 5.44 -0.02
N LEU A 136 4.01 4.11 0.00
CA LEU A 136 5.04 3.39 0.74
C LEU A 136 6.44 3.72 0.20
N TYR A 137 6.63 3.77 -1.12
CA TYR A 137 7.93 4.13 -1.71
C TYR A 137 8.34 5.58 -1.43
N ILE A 138 7.40 6.53 -1.48
CA ILE A 138 7.65 7.94 -1.11
C ILE A 138 8.06 8.00 0.37
N PHE A 139 7.37 7.28 1.24
CA PHE A 139 7.72 7.18 2.65
C PHE A 139 9.10 6.52 2.86
N CYS A 140 9.42 5.45 2.15
CA CYS A 140 10.76 4.86 2.16
C CYS A 140 11.83 5.91 1.83
N GLY A 141 11.60 6.73 0.79
CA GLY A 141 12.46 7.86 0.42
C GLY A 141 12.60 8.89 1.54
N TYR A 142 11.50 9.25 2.20
CA TYR A 142 11.52 10.13 3.36
C TYR A 142 12.40 9.61 4.50
N THR A 143 12.33 8.30 4.80
CA THR A 143 13.16 7.69 5.87
C THR A 143 14.68 7.72 5.58
N LEU A 144 15.11 8.02 4.36
CA LEU A 144 16.53 8.17 4.01
C LEU A 144 17.10 9.53 4.42
N ILE A 145 16.24 10.51 4.74
CA ILE A 145 16.63 11.86 5.09
C ILE A 145 17.16 11.89 6.53
N LYS A 146 18.47 12.06 6.70
CA LYS A 146 19.12 12.09 8.02
C LYS A 146 19.10 13.46 8.70
N LYS A 147 19.00 14.55 7.92
CA LYS A 147 19.07 15.93 8.46
C LYS A 147 17.70 16.37 9.00
N LYS A 148 17.62 16.70 10.29
CA LYS A 148 16.36 17.07 10.99
C LYS A 148 15.57 18.20 10.32
N TRP A 149 16.23 19.30 9.94
CA TRP A 149 15.58 20.44 9.29
C TRP A 149 15.07 20.07 7.88
N LEU A 150 15.87 19.32 7.12
CA LEU A 150 15.49 18.84 5.80
C LEU A 150 14.31 17.86 5.87
N SER A 151 14.27 16.98 6.87
CA SER A 151 13.13 16.09 7.13
C SER A 151 11.85 16.91 7.39
N GLY A 152 11.95 17.97 8.20
CA GLY A 152 10.83 18.87 8.47
C GLY A 152 10.25 19.50 7.20
N ILE A 153 11.09 20.15 6.40
CA ILE A 153 10.68 20.78 5.14
C ILE A 153 10.15 19.75 4.15
N MET A 154 10.87 18.65 3.98
CA MET A 154 10.48 17.62 3.02
C MET A 154 9.16 16.96 3.41
N GLY A 155 8.87 16.81 4.71
CA GLY A 155 7.57 16.33 5.17
C GLY A 155 6.42 17.18 4.63
N PHE A 156 6.51 18.52 4.73
CA PHE A 156 5.48 19.42 4.21
C PHE A 156 5.40 19.41 2.68
N VAL A 157 6.54 19.47 1.98
CA VAL A 157 6.58 19.39 0.51
C VAL A 157 5.96 18.08 0.03
N LEU A 158 6.27 16.98 0.71
CA LEU A 158 5.73 15.67 0.36
C LEU A 158 4.22 15.56 0.59
N LEU A 159 3.59 16.35 1.47
CA LEU A 159 2.12 16.35 1.58
C LEU A 159 1.47 16.73 0.24
N PHE A 160 1.95 17.82 -0.39
CA PHE A 160 1.45 18.28 -1.69
C PHE A 160 1.73 17.26 -2.81
N VAL A 161 2.95 16.70 -2.81
CA VAL A 161 3.36 15.71 -3.80
C VAL A 161 2.53 14.43 -3.66
N VAL A 162 2.39 13.89 -2.45
CA VAL A 162 1.62 12.67 -2.17
C VAL A 162 0.16 12.89 -2.55
N TYR A 163 -0.49 13.96 -2.12
CA TYR A 163 -1.89 14.21 -2.49
C TYR A 163 -2.09 14.28 -4.00
N SER A 164 -1.20 14.99 -4.71
CA SER A 164 -1.24 15.07 -6.17
C SER A 164 -1.06 13.71 -6.85
N LEU A 165 -0.12 12.89 -6.37
CA LEU A 165 0.26 11.62 -7.01
C LEU A 165 -0.67 10.44 -6.67
N VAL A 166 -1.21 10.39 -5.44
CA VAL A 166 -1.95 9.22 -4.91
C VAL A 166 -3.25 9.56 -4.18
N GLY A 167 -3.62 10.83 -4.05
CA GLY A 167 -4.90 11.28 -3.49
C GLY A 167 -5.06 10.96 -2.00
N SER A 168 -6.17 10.33 -1.63
CA SER A 168 -6.57 10.05 -0.24
C SER A 168 -5.60 9.15 0.54
N ARG A 169 -4.65 8.46 -0.12
CA ARG A 169 -3.56 7.76 0.58
C ARG A 169 -2.58 8.69 1.32
N LEU A 170 -2.73 10.00 1.15
CA LEU A 170 -2.10 11.03 1.99
C LEU A 170 -2.20 10.73 3.49
N PHE A 171 -3.36 10.30 3.99
CA PHE A 171 -3.54 10.05 5.43
C PHE A 171 -2.64 8.95 5.95
N ILE A 172 -2.39 7.92 5.14
CA ILE A 172 -1.48 6.84 5.48
C ILE A 172 -0.04 7.35 5.50
N PHE A 173 0.36 8.18 4.52
CA PHE A 173 1.67 8.82 4.54
C PHE A 173 1.90 9.61 5.84
N ILE A 174 0.91 10.42 6.24
CA ILE A 174 0.96 11.21 7.48
C ILE A 174 1.15 10.29 8.69
N ILE A 175 0.34 9.23 8.81
CA ILE A 175 0.44 8.27 9.94
C ILE A 175 1.83 7.62 9.97
N LEU A 176 2.36 7.18 8.83
CA LEU A 176 3.68 6.55 8.75
C LEU A 176 4.80 7.51 9.15
N VAL A 177 4.75 8.77 8.69
CA VAL A 177 5.71 9.82 9.08
C VAL A 177 5.67 10.07 10.58
N LEU A 178 4.48 10.16 11.17
CA LEU A 178 4.31 10.38 12.61
C LEU A 178 4.85 9.20 13.43
N LEU A 179 4.54 7.96 13.04
CA LEU A 179 5.06 6.77 13.70
C LEU A 179 6.59 6.71 13.63
N TYR A 180 7.17 7.08 12.48
CA TYR A 180 8.61 7.07 12.28
C TYR A 180 9.34 8.16 13.07
N GLU A 181 8.83 9.40 13.06
CA GLU A 181 9.42 10.50 13.83
C GLU A 181 9.22 10.29 15.35
N ALA A 182 8.17 9.59 15.77
CA ALA A 182 8.00 9.18 17.17
C ALA A 182 9.05 8.16 17.64
N GLU A 183 9.55 7.30 16.74
CA GLU A 183 10.54 6.26 17.03
C GLU A 183 11.99 6.82 17.14
N ILE A 184 12.32 7.93 16.47
CA ILE A 184 13.71 8.43 16.30
C ILE A 184 14.18 9.44 17.37
N GLU A 185 13.31 9.87 18.30
CA GLU A 185 13.54 10.81 19.43
C GLU A 185 13.13 12.29 19.25
N GLU A 186 12.88 12.89 20.44
CA GLU A 186 12.39 14.22 20.84
C GLU A 186 10.94 14.59 20.49
N LYS A 187 10.27 15.10 21.52
CA LYS A 187 8.89 15.63 21.55
C LYS A 187 8.71 16.81 20.59
N ARG A 188 8.77 16.59 19.28
CA ARG A 188 8.49 17.59 18.23
C ARG A 188 6.99 17.77 18.01
N TRP A 189 6.22 17.88 19.10
CA TRP A 189 4.76 18.00 19.05
C TRP A 189 4.28 19.11 18.13
N MET A 190 5.00 20.23 18.08
CA MET A 190 4.67 21.32 17.17
C MET A 190 4.77 20.89 15.70
N TYR A 191 5.83 20.19 15.31
CA TYR A 191 5.96 19.65 13.96
C TYR A 191 4.89 18.60 13.65
N TRP A 192 4.64 17.67 14.59
CA TRP A 192 3.61 16.63 14.43
C TRP A 192 2.22 17.23 14.27
N THR A 193 1.89 18.21 15.12
CA THR A 193 0.60 18.92 15.09
C THR A 193 0.47 19.72 13.79
N LEU A 194 1.53 20.45 13.39
CA LEU A 194 1.51 21.21 12.16
C LEU A 194 1.35 20.29 10.94
N LEU A 195 2.07 19.16 10.89
CA LEU A 195 1.98 18.18 9.81
C LEU A 195 0.59 17.54 9.73
N LEU A 196 -0.02 17.22 10.87
CA LEU A 196 -1.41 16.74 10.96
C LEU A 196 -2.42 17.78 10.46
N ILE A 197 -2.32 19.02 10.93
CA ILE A 197 -3.21 20.12 10.53
C ILE A 197 -3.07 20.38 9.03
N THR A 198 -1.84 20.57 8.55
CA THR A 198 -1.62 20.82 7.11
C THR A 198 -2.08 19.65 6.28
N GLY A 199 -1.82 18.41 6.71
CA GLY A 199 -2.21 17.22 5.96
C GLY A 199 -3.72 16.99 5.90
N THR A 200 -4.44 17.37 6.95
CA THR A 200 -5.91 17.27 7.00
C THR A 200 -6.63 18.41 6.27
N LEU A 201 -6.05 19.62 6.27
CA LEU A 201 -6.61 20.77 5.56
C LEU A 201 -6.18 20.84 4.08
N LEU A 202 -5.14 20.10 3.68
CA LEU A 202 -4.62 20.12 2.32
C LEU A 202 -5.66 19.70 1.26
N PRO A 203 -6.41 18.59 1.42
CA PRO A 203 -7.45 18.21 0.47
C PRO A 203 -8.51 19.30 0.30
N GLU A 204 -8.94 19.89 1.41
CA GLU A 204 -9.91 20.99 1.43
C GLU A 204 -9.38 22.23 0.70
N PHE A 205 -8.12 22.57 0.89
CA PHE A 205 -7.49 23.70 0.19
C PHE A 205 -7.36 23.45 -1.33
N LEU A 206 -7.08 22.22 -1.74
CA LEU A 206 -6.87 21.85 -3.14
C LEU A 206 -8.16 21.42 -3.86
N LYS A 207 -9.29 21.27 -3.15
CA LYS A 207 -10.56 20.81 -3.76
C LYS A 207 -11.02 21.69 -4.91
N SER A 208 -10.86 23.00 -4.78
CA SER A 208 -11.26 23.98 -5.80
C SER A 208 -10.40 23.90 -7.05
N LEU A 209 -9.09 23.63 -6.90
CA LEU A 209 -8.17 23.45 -8.02
C LEU A 209 -8.49 22.20 -8.84
N TYR A 210 -8.97 21.15 -8.18
CA TYR A 210 -9.33 19.88 -8.82
C TYR A 210 -10.82 19.75 -9.13
N SER A 211 -11.63 20.80 -8.87
CA SER A 211 -13.08 20.78 -9.06
C SER A 211 -13.77 19.60 -8.37
N LEU A 212 -13.37 19.30 -7.14
CA LEU A 212 -13.91 18.20 -6.33
C LEU A 212 -14.93 18.70 -5.31
N SER A 213 -15.91 17.85 -4.99
CA SER A 213 -16.74 18.02 -3.79
C SER A 213 -15.93 17.79 -2.50
N GLU A 214 -16.51 18.15 -1.35
CA GLU A 214 -15.87 17.94 -0.05
C GLU A 214 -15.57 16.46 0.21
N GLU A 215 -16.54 15.58 -0.01
CA GLU A 215 -16.33 14.14 0.22
C GLU A 215 -15.26 13.56 -0.72
N GLU A 216 -15.27 13.97 -1.99
CA GLU A 216 -14.31 13.52 -2.98
C GLU A 216 -12.89 13.99 -2.66
N ALA A 217 -12.69 15.19 -2.12
CA ALA A 217 -11.36 15.65 -1.74
C ALA A 217 -10.68 14.69 -0.75
N TYR A 218 -11.44 14.13 0.19
CA TYR A 218 -10.91 13.22 1.20
C TYR A 218 -10.85 11.76 0.76
N GLN A 219 -11.66 11.35 -0.22
CA GLN A 219 -11.79 9.95 -0.61
C GLN A 219 -11.12 9.63 -1.94
N TYR A 220 -11.03 10.58 -2.87
CA TYR A 220 -10.59 10.32 -4.25
C TYR A 220 -9.21 9.65 -4.33
N PRO A 221 -9.02 8.63 -5.19
CA PRO A 221 -10.00 8.01 -6.10
C PRO A 221 -10.77 6.83 -5.47
N HIS A 222 -10.81 6.74 -4.14
CA HIS A 222 -11.24 5.57 -3.37
C HIS A 222 -12.49 5.87 -2.52
N ALA A 223 -13.69 5.78 -3.11
CA ALA A 223 -14.95 5.98 -2.38
C ALA A 223 -15.32 4.82 -1.43
N TRP A 224 -14.62 3.68 -1.51
CA TRP A 224 -14.97 2.47 -0.75
C TRP A 224 -14.10 2.32 0.50
N LEU A 225 -14.69 2.45 1.69
CA LEU A 225 -13.98 2.43 2.99
C LEU A 225 -13.03 1.23 3.19
N PRO A 226 -13.37 -0.01 2.80
CA PRO A 226 -12.45 -1.15 2.88
C PRO A 226 -11.15 -0.97 2.08
N ALA A 227 -11.08 -0.03 1.13
CA ALA A 227 -9.84 0.34 0.45
C ALA A 227 -8.75 0.78 1.43
N PHE A 228 -9.11 1.38 2.56
CA PHE A 228 -8.14 1.84 3.55
C PHE A 228 -7.61 0.71 4.44
N PHE A 229 -8.27 -0.45 4.48
CA PHE A 229 -7.94 -1.50 5.43
C PHE A 229 -6.52 -2.04 5.31
N PRO A 230 -5.96 -2.28 4.12
CA PRO A 230 -4.59 -2.81 4.02
C PRO A 230 -3.56 -1.83 4.57
N ALA A 231 -3.77 -0.55 4.32
CA ALA A 231 -2.92 0.51 4.83
C ALA A 231 -3.06 0.70 6.35
N ILE A 232 -4.29 0.60 6.88
CA ILE A 232 -4.56 0.59 8.32
C ILE A 232 -3.91 -0.64 8.97
N MET A 233 -3.94 -1.80 8.32
CA MET A 233 -3.27 -3.02 8.78
C MET A 233 -1.77 -2.79 8.95
N LEU A 234 -1.11 -2.17 7.96
CA LEU A 234 0.32 -1.81 8.07
C LEU A 234 0.58 -0.86 9.26
N ALA A 235 -0.24 0.20 9.40
CA ALA A 235 -0.11 1.12 10.53
C ALA A 235 -0.32 0.42 11.88
N SER A 236 -1.32 -0.47 11.97
CA SER A 236 -1.64 -1.24 13.17
C SER A 236 -0.51 -2.22 13.53
N LEU A 237 0.14 -2.83 12.52
CA LEU A 237 1.31 -3.66 12.73
C LEU A 237 2.44 -2.83 13.33
N LEU A 238 2.73 -1.65 12.77
CA LEU A 238 3.79 -0.78 13.31
C LEU A 238 3.53 -0.40 14.76
N VAL A 239 2.28 -0.13 15.13
CA VAL A 239 1.89 0.07 16.53
C VAL A 239 2.09 -1.19 17.36
N ALA A 240 1.70 -2.37 16.85
CA ALA A 240 1.92 -3.65 17.54
C ALA A 240 3.42 -3.98 17.71
N MET A 241 4.29 -3.51 16.80
CA MET A 241 5.74 -3.67 16.91
C MET A 241 6.37 -2.78 18.01
N GLN A 242 5.61 -1.89 18.65
CA GLN A 242 6.06 -1.18 19.85
C GLN A 242 6.22 -2.14 21.05
N PHE A 243 5.55 -3.30 21.03
CA PHE A 243 5.74 -4.33 22.03
C PHE A 243 7.01 -5.15 21.73
N GLU A 244 8.01 -5.10 22.61
CA GLU A 244 9.30 -5.78 22.44
C GLU A 244 9.17 -7.28 22.13
N LYS A 245 8.19 -7.96 22.76
CA LYS A 245 7.90 -9.39 22.53
C LYS A 245 7.54 -9.69 21.08
N VAL A 246 6.83 -8.77 20.42
CA VAL A 246 6.42 -8.91 19.01
C VAL A 246 7.57 -8.46 18.10
N ARG A 247 8.19 -7.32 18.42
CA ARG A 247 9.29 -6.71 17.65
C ARG A 247 10.49 -7.64 17.46
N TYR A 248 10.91 -8.30 18.54
CA TYR A 248 12.10 -9.15 18.57
C TYR A 248 11.77 -10.64 18.55
N MET A 249 10.58 -11.00 18.06
CA MET A 249 10.19 -12.39 17.90
C MET A 249 11.20 -13.13 17.01
N LYS A 250 11.80 -14.19 17.55
CA LYS A 250 12.79 -15.00 16.83
C LYS A 250 12.09 -15.93 15.83
N VAL A 251 12.79 -16.24 14.73
CA VAL A 251 12.34 -17.27 13.79
C VAL A 251 12.47 -18.63 14.46
N SER A 252 11.33 -19.23 14.77
CA SER A 252 11.19 -20.59 15.31
C SER A 252 10.06 -21.30 14.57
N THR A 253 10.05 -22.63 14.57
CA THR A 253 8.97 -23.39 13.92
C THR A 253 7.60 -22.96 14.45
N TRP A 254 7.47 -22.77 15.77
CA TRP A 254 6.24 -22.32 16.39
C TRP A 254 5.80 -20.93 15.93
N SER A 255 6.68 -19.93 15.99
CA SER A 255 6.35 -18.56 15.59
C SER A 255 6.00 -18.44 14.11
N VAL A 256 6.71 -19.18 13.24
CA VAL A 256 6.41 -19.25 11.81
C VAL A 256 5.06 -19.93 11.57
N SER A 257 4.78 -21.06 12.23
CA SER A 257 3.51 -21.78 12.08
C SER A 257 2.31 -20.96 12.55
N VAL A 258 2.41 -20.31 13.73
CA VAL A 258 1.32 -19.46 14.26
C VAL A 258 1.08 -18.27 13.33
N THR A 259 2.13 -17.57 12.91
CA THR A 259 1.99 -16.41 12.01
C THR A 259 1.43 -16.81 10.65
N SER A 260 1.90 -17.93 10.10
CA SER A 260 1.38 -18.46 8.83
C SER A 260 -0.08 -18.90 8.95
N GLY A 261 -0.47 -19.52 10.07
CA GLY A 261 -1.86 -19.87 10.34
C GLY A 261 -2.78 -18.65 10.40
N LEU A 262 -2.34 -17.57 11.05
CA LEU A 262 -3.07 -16.29 11.07
C LEU A 262 -3.20 -15.67 9.68
N LEU A 263 -2.13 -15.70 8.88
CA LEU A 263 -2.12 -15.20 7.50
C LEU A 263 -3.08 -16.00 6.61
N LEU A 264 -3.12 -17.33 6.75
CA LEU A 264 -4.06 -18.19 6.01
C LEU A 264 -5.50 -17.96 6.45
N LEU A 265 -5.74 -17.79 7.75
CA LEU A 265 -7.07 -17.47 8.27
C LEU A 265 -7.53 -16.10 7.75
N LEU A 266 -6.65 -15.10 7.74
CA LEU A 266 -6.95 -13.78 7.19
C LEU A 266 -7.32 -13.87 5.70
N LEU A 267 -6.53 -14.60 4.91
CA LEU A 267 -6.80 -14.83 3.49
C LEU A 267 -8.15 -15.53 3.28
N ALA A 268 -8.45 -16.57 4.08
CA ALA A 268 -9.70 -17.29 3.99
C ALA A 268 -10.90 -16.37 4.30
N VAL A 269 -10.81 -15.57 5.37
CA VAL A 269 -11.87 -14.64 5.77
C VAL A 269 -12.10 -13.57 4.70
N THR A 270 -11.03 -12.98 4.15
CA THR A 270 -11.18 -11.93 3.13
C THR A 270 -11.77 -12.48 1.83
N ILE A 271 -11.28 -13.64 1.35
CA ILE A 271 -11.84 -14.28 0.15
C ILE A 271 -13.31 -14.65 0.36
N VAL A 272 -13.65 -15.32 1.46
CA VAL A 272 -15.05 -15.73 1.74
C VAL A 272 -15.97 -14.51 1.83
N SER A 273 -15.53 -13.43 2.47
CA SER A 273 -16.33 -12.22 2.62
C SER A 273 -16.68 -11.51 1.31
N HIS A 274 -15.88 -11.73 0.26
CA HIS A 274 -16.03 -11.09 -1.05
C HIS A 274 -16.53 -12.02 -2.15
N VAL A 275 -16.40 -13.34 -2.00
CA VAL A 275 -16.95 -14.35 -2.93
C VAL A 275 -18.39 -14.74 -2.57
N ALA A 276 -18.80 -14.64 -1.30
CA ALA A 276 -20.14 -15.00 -0.84
C ALA A 276 -21.20 -13.88 -1.00
N ARG A 277 -20.86 -12.77 -1.67
CA ARG A 277 -21.75 -11.65 -1.99
C ARG A 277 -21.75 -11.41 -3.50
#